data_AF-A0A5N5SLX9-F1
#
_entry.id   AF-A0A5N5SLX9-F1
#
_cell.length_a   1.000
_cell.length_b   1.000
_cell.length_c   1.000
_cell.angle_alpha   90.00
_cell.angle_beta   90.00
_cell.angle_gamma   90.00
#
_symmetry.space_group_name_H-M   'P 1'
#
loop_
_entity.id
_entity.type
_entity.pdbx_description
1 polymer ?
#
loop_
_entity_poly.entity_id
_entity_poly.type
_entity_poly.pdbx_seq_one_letter_code
_entity_poly.pdbx_strand_id
1 'polypeptide(L)'
;MSLQIRREVLSLYKRILRLSLTWEAKEPSKTKEERIYIRTEARTLFRKNKDVSDEREIREMLTGTEARVEMGIHYRLPYPRPVNLPPNICVDLKIIENG
;
A
#
# COMPACT_ATOMS: atom_id res chain seq x y z
N MET A 1 18.01 -5.65 -11.19
CA MET A 1 17.83 -5.41 -9.75
C MET A 1 18.99 -6.00 -8.95
N SER A 2 19.72 -5.13 -8.26
CA SER A 2 20.79 -5.49 -7.33
C SER A 2 20.31 -6.30 -6.11
N LEU A 3 21.22 -7.08 -5.52
CA LEU A 3 20.95 -7.88 -4.31
C LEU A 3 20.54 -7.00 -3.13
N GLN A 4 21.08 -5.79 -3.03
CA GLN A 4 20.77 -4.84 -1.97
C GLN A 4 19.30 -4.37 -2.06
N ILE A 5 18.86 -3.93 -3.23
CA ILE A 5 17.45 -3.51 -3.45
C ILE A 5 16.50 -4.68 -3.19
N ARG A 6 16.86 -5.90 -3.62
CA ARG A 6 16.04 -7.08 -3.34
C ARG A 6 15.84 -7.30 -1.83
N ARG A 7 16.88 -7.09 -1.02
CA ARG A 7 16.81 -7.21 0.45
C ARG A 7 15.91 -6.14 1.04
N GLU A 8 16.01 -4.90 0.58
CA GLU A 8 15.17 -3.77 1.01
C GLU A 8 13.69 -4.04 0.72
N VAL A 9 13.35 -4.44 -0.51
CA VAL A 9 11.99 -4.82 -0.92
C VAL A 9 11.42 -5.92 -0.03
N LEU A 10 12.17 -7.00 0.19
CA LEU A 10 11.71 -8.12 1.01
C LEU A 10 11.60 -7.75 2.51
N SER A 11 12.48 -6.87 2.99
CA SER A 11 12.42 -6.36 4.36
C SER A 11 11.14 -5.54 4.58
N LEU A 12 10.86 -4.60 3.68
CA LEU A 12 9.65 -3.78 3.72
C LEU A 12 8.39 -4.63 3.61
N TYR A 13 8.35 -5.60 2.69
CA TYR A 13 7.23 -6.54 2.57
C TYR A 13 6.95 -7.29 3.87
N LYS A 14 7.99 -7.84 4.50
CA LYS A 14 7.86 -8.53 5.80
C LYS A 14 7.39 -7.59 6.91
N ARG A 15 7.85 -6.33 6.91
CA ARG A 15 7.40 -5.30 7.87
C ARG A 15 5.90 -5.05 7.73
N ILE A 16 5.40 -4.91 6.50
CA ILE A 16 3.96 -4.70 6.24
C ILE A 16 3.13 -5.92 6.65
N LEU A 17 3.61 -7.14 6.38
CA LEU A 17 2.91 -8.34 6.83
C LEU A 17 2.86 -8.45 8.36
N ARG A 18 3.93 -8.08 9.08
CA ARG A 18 3.91 -8.02 10.54
C ARG A 18 2.95 -6.92 11.04
N LEU A 19 2.96 -5.76 10.40
CA LEU A 19 2.01 -4.69 10.69
C LEU A 19 0.57 -5.19 10.58
N SER A 20 0.24 -5.97 9.55
CA SER A 20 -1.11 -6.56 9.40
C SER A 20 -1.49 -7.54 10.52
N LEU A 21 -0.53 -8.05 11.30
CA LEU A 21 -0.81 -8.93 12.44
C LEU A 21 -0.98 -8.13 13.73
N THR A 22 -0.21 -7.06 13.90
CA THR A 22 -0.24 -6.21 15.09
C THR A 22 -1.16 -4.99 14.94
N TRP A 23 -1.81 -4.83 13.80
CA TRP A 23 -2.67 -3.68 13.52
C TRP A 23 -3.86 -3.62 14.48
N GLU A 24 -4.15 -2.44 14.99
CA GLU A 24 -5.34 -2.16 15.78
C GLU A 24 -6.08 -1.01 15.14
N ALA A 25 -7.30 -1.30 14.68
CA ALA A 25 -8.12 -0.29 14.04
C ALA A 25 -8.52 0.79 15.04
N LYS A 26 -8.85 1.98 14.54
CA LYS A 26 -9.45 3.04 15.37
C LYS A 26 -10.78 2.57 15.98
N GLU A 27 -11.54 1.77 15.23
CA GLU A 27 -12.74 1.09 15.69
C GLU A 27 -12.43 -0.40 15.90
N PRO A 28 -12.50 -0.95 17.13
CA PRO A 28 -12.10 -2.34 17.39
C PRO A 28 -12.84 -3.38 16.54
N SER A 29 -14.11 -3.13 16.20
CA SER A 29 -14.94 -3.98 15.33
C SER A 29 -14.34 -4.16 13.93
N LYS A 30 -13.61 -3.16 13.43
CA LYS A 30 -12.96 -3.14 12.11
C LYS A 30 -11.58 -3.76 12.08
N THR A 31 -10.98 -4.04 13.23
CA THR A 31 -9.60 -4.57 13.31
C THR A 31 -9.39 -5.79 12.43
N LYS A 32 -10.30 -6.76 12.46
CA LYS A 32 -10.18 -7.98 11.64
C LYS A 32 -10.23 -7.67 10.14
N GLU A 33 -11.17 -6.81 9.73
CA GLU A 33 -11.35 -6.38 8.34
C GLU A 33 -10.11 -5.63 7.83
N GLU A 34 -9.63 -4.66 8.60
CA GLU A 34 -8.47 -3.84 8.26
C GLU A 34 -7.18 -4.67 8.19
N ARG A 35 -6.98 -5.63 9.10
CA ARG A 35 -5.85 -6.58 9.03
C ARG A 35 -5.86 -7.40 7.73
N ILE A 36 -7.02 -7.91 7.35
CA ILE A 36 -7.20 -8.66 6.09
C ILE A 36 -6.91 -7.74 4.90
N TYR A 37 -7.42 -6.51 4.94
CA TYR A 37 -7.19 -5.52 3.90
C TYR A 37 -5.69 -5.23 3.69
N ILE A 38 -4.97 -4.85 4.75
CA ILE A 38 -3.52 -4.56 4.68
C ILE A 38 -2.76 -5.74 4.07
N ARG A 39 -3.06 -6.95 4.53
CA ARG A 39 -2.39 -8.18 4.07
C ARG A 39 -2.66 -8.46 2.59
N THR A 40 -3.91 -8.34 2.17
CA THR A 40 -4.34 -8.62 0.79
C THR A 40 -3.79 -7.57 -0.16
N GLU A 41 -3.94 -6.29 0.18
CA GLU A 41 -3.41 -5.16 -0.58
C GLU A 41 -1.90 -5.29 -0.80
N ALA A 42 -1.13 -5.55 0.27
CA ALA A 42 0.32 -5.73 0.17
C ALA A 42 0.68 -6.90 -0.76
N ARG A 43 -0.02 -8.04 -0.66
CA ARG A 43 0.22 -9.19 -1.54
C ARG A 43 -0.06 -8.86 -3.00
N THR A 44 -1.19 -8.20 -3.25
CA THR A 44 -1.62 -7.82 -4.60
C THR A 44 -0.61 -6.86 -5.23
N LEU A 45 -0.22 -5.79 -4.53
CA LEU A 45 0.69 -4.78 -5.06
C LEU A 45 2.11 -5.32 -5.27
N PHE A 46 2.66 -6.10 -4.34
CA PHE A 46 3.98 -6.70 -4.53
C PHE A 46 3.98 -7.75 -5.65
N ARG A 47 2.88 -8.49 -5.84
CA ARG A 47 2.74 -9.43 -6.95
C ARG A 47 2.61 -8.69 -8.29
N LYS A 48 1.84 -7.61 -8.34
CA LYS A 48 1.64 -6.79 -9.54
C LYS A 48 2.97 -6.19 -10.05
N ASN A 49 3.81 -5.74 -9.13
CA ASN A 49 5.09 -5.10 -9.46
C ASN A 49 6.29 -6.08 -9.50
N LYS A 50 6.05 -7.40 -9.49
CA LYS A 50 7.13 -8.40 -9.40
C LYS A 50 8.12 -8.39 -10.58
N ASP A 51 7.66 -7.89 -11.73
CA ASP A 51 8.41 -7.88 -12.99
C ASP A 51 9.10 -6.52 -13.24
N VAL A 52 8.91 -5.54 -12.35
CA VAL A 52 9.63 -4.26 -12.42
C VAL A 52 11.12 -4.51 -12.18
N SER A 53 11.95 -4.00 -13.10
CA SER A 53 13.39 -4.26 -13.10
C SER A 53 14.25 -3.00 -13.05
N ASP A 54 13.65 -1.82 -13.34
CA ASP A 54 14.32 -0.52 -13.20
C ASP A 54 14.54 -0.20 -11.71
N GLU A 55 15.81 -0.01 -11.35
CA GLU A 55 16.19 0.27 -9.98
C GLU A 55 15.70 1.64 -9.49
N ARG A 56 15.55 2.63 -10.39
CA ARG A 56 15.03 3.95 -10.03
C ARG A 56 13.57 3.85 -9.63
N GLU A 57 12.76 3.22 -10.49
CA GLU A 57 11.34 2.96 -10.24
C GLU A 57 11.13 2.17 -8.93
N ILE A 58 11.96 1.15 -8.67
CA ILE A 58 11.87 0.38 -7.42
C ILE A 58 12.13 1.24 -6.19
N ARG A 59 13.11 2.15 -6.24
CA ARG A 59 13.42 3.05 -5.11
C ARG A 59 12.31 4.07 -4.85
N GLU A 60 11.70 4.59 -5.91
CA GLU A 60 10.53 5.48 -5.80
C GLU A 60 9.35 4.73 -5.17
N MET A 61 9.07 3.50 -5.63
CA MET A 61 8.03 2.66 -5.04
C MET A 61 8.31 2.32 -3.57
N LEU A 62 9.55 2.02 -3.20
CA LEU A 62 9.94 1.78 -1.80
C LEU A 62 9.64 3.01 -0.94
N THR A 63 10.12 4.18 -1.36
CA THR A 63 9.92 5.44 -0.65
C THR A 63 8.43 5.78 -0.50
N GLY A 64 7.66 5.68 -1.59
CA GLY A 64 6.22 5.91 -1.58
C GLY A 64 5.45 4.92 -0.71
N THR A 65 5.87 3.66 -0.70
CA THR A 65 5.26 2.61 0.15
C THR A 65 5.55 2.88 1.63
N GLU A 66 6.77 3.30 1.98
CA GLU A 66 7.11 3.66 3.35
C GLU A 66 6.30 4.86 3.84
N ALA A 67 6.22 5.91 3.04
CA ALA A 67 5.38 7.07 3.34
C ALA A 67 3.91 6.67 3.52
N ARG A 68 3.37 5.81 2.65
CA ARG A 68 1.98 5.30 2.78
C ARG A 68 1.78 4.52 4.08
N VAL A 69 2.74 3.69 4.47
CA VAL A 69 2.67 2.92 5.73
C VAL A 69 2.71 3.85 6.93
N GLU A 70 3.62 4.83 6.93
CA GLU A 70 3.74 5.82 8.02
C GLU A 70 2.47 6.65 8.16
N MET A 71 1.92 7.16 7.05
CA MET A 71 0.64 7.85 7.03
C MET A 71 -0.49 6.95 7.53
N GLY A 72 -0.51 5.67 7.14
CA GLY A 72 -1.51 4.72 7.62
C GLY A 72 -1.47 4.59 9.14
N ILE A 73 -0.28 4.40 9.71
CA ILE A 73 -0.05 4.28 11.16
C ILE A 73 -0.44 5.56 11.89
N HIS A 74 0.03 6.72 11.43
CA HIS A 74 -0.20 8.01 12.09
C HIS A 74 -1.70 8.33 12.21
N TYR A 75 -2.48 8.03 11.16
CA TYR A 75 -3.91 8.34 11.12
C TYR A 75 -4.80 7.15 11.51
N ARG A 76 -4.20 5.98 11.79
CA ARG A 76 -4.89 4.69 11.98
C ARG A 76 -5.92 4.42 10.89
N LEU A 77 -5.52 4.62 9.63
CA LEU A 77 -6.35 4.42 8.47
C LEU A 77 -5.57 3.64 7.41
N PRO A 78 -5.89 2.36 7.17
CA PRO A 78 -5.14 1.52 6.24
C PRO A 78 -5.53 1.75 4.77
N TYR A 79 -6.72 2.31 4.54
CA TYR A 79 -7.29 2.54 3.22
C TYR A 79 -6.56 3.68 2.47
N PRO A 80 -6.54 3.65 1.13
CA PRO A 80 -6.05 4.78 0.35
C PRO A 80 -6.85 6.03 0.71
N ARG A 81 -6.17 7.16 0.89
CA ARG A 81 -6.89 8.41 1.02
C ARG A 81 -7.48 8.78 -0.33
N PRO A 82 -8.74 9.25 -0.38
CA PRO A 82 -9.23 9.88 -1.59
C PRO A 82 -8.28 11.02 -1.95
N VAL A 83 -7.80 11.02 -3.19
CA VAL A 83 -6.99 12.12 -3.69
C VAL A 83 -7.94 13.32 -3.76
N ASN A 84 -7.66 14.37 -2.98
CA ASN A 84 -8.33 15.66 -3.14
C ASN A 84 -7.85 16.26 -4.47
N LEU A 85 -8.35 15.73 -5.58
CA LEU A 85 -8.23 16.37 -6.87
C LEU A 85 -9.08 17.64 -6.78
N PRO A 86 -8.54 18.82 -7.15
CA PRO A 86 -9.37 20.00 -7.26
C PRO A 86 -10.50 19.71 -8.29
N PRO A 87 -11.69 20.32 -8.12
CA PRO A 87 -12.91 19.96 -8.88
C PRO A 87 -12.78 19.98 -10.41
N ASN A 88 -11.73 20.60 -10.92
CA ASN A 88 -11.42 20.78 -12.33
C ASN A 88 -10.62 19.63 -12.97
N ILE A 89 -10.30 18.55 -12.25
CA ILE A 89 -9.73 17.31 -12.83
C ILE A 89 -10.72 16.16 -12.61
N CYS A 90 -11.97 16.34 -13.03
CA CYS A 90 -12.90 15.23 -13.21
C CYS A 90 -12.70 14.70 -14.63
N VAL A 91 -11.81 13.72 -14.79
CA VAL A 91 -11.90 12.77 -15.91
C VAL A 91 -12.60 11.54 -15.33
N ASP A 92 -13.81 11.30 -15.81
CA ASP A 92 -14.79 10.29 -15.39
C ASP A 92 -14.23 9.06 -14.66
N LEU A 93 -14.46 8.99 -13.34
CA LEU A 93 -14.36 7.76 -12.56
C LEU A 93 -15.56 6.80 -12.78
N LYS A 94 -16.35 6.99 -13.85
CA LYS A 94 -17.51 6.16 -14.16
C LYS A 94 -17.20 4.81 -14.83
N ILE A 95 -15.94 4.43 -15.03
CA ILE A 95 -15.60 3.24 -15.82
C ILE A 95 -15.39 1.96 -14.98
N ILE A 96 -15.47 2.00 -13.64
CA ILE A 96 -15.26 0.78 -12.82
C ILE A 96 -16.46 0.49 -11.91
N GLU A 97 -17.67 0.57 -12.44
CA GLU A 97 -18.78 -0.26 -11.98
C GLU A 97 -19.54 -0.76 -13.21
N ASN A 98 -19.63 -2.10 -13.33
CA ASN A 98 -20.26 -2.92 -14.38
C ASN A 98 -19.33 -3.43 -15.49
N GLY A 99 -18.93 -4.70 -15.32
CA GLY A 99 -18.27 -5.58 -16.29
C GLY A 99 -18.11 -6.96 -15.69
#